data_AF-A0A151YMF3-F1
#
_entry.id   AF-A0A151YMF3-F1
#
_cell.length_a   1.000
_cell.length_b   1.000
_cell.length_c   1.000
_cell.angle_alpha   90.00
_cell.angle_beta   90.00
_cell.angle_gamma   90.00
#
_symmetry.space_group_name_H-M   'P 1'
#
loop_
_entity.id
_entity.type
_entity.pdbx_description
1 polymer ?
#
loop_
_entity_poly.entity_id
_entity_poly.type
_entity_poly.pdbx_seq_one_letter_code
_entity_poly.pdbx_strand_id
1 'polypeptide(L)'
;MMKKSLFCMTAALFALPTVTSAASPYFSLKDGDGFKRFSVSAGPLYVKPTGNAQPFRINTSVKENEQSKVGDIKVKTIQDNISDSNSNVVLEELIDVIGLGTDTIPAWLSGTAEIRGLSQWEAQNTGLEADDVTTLGLMTNYFFTDNVSLEVKAGIPPKVDLQGKGKIYAPFSATAKPAGGILGSMELENNIFITDLEAHGSAASARAWTPAFELQYHFGKTGVNKFRPYVGLGVMYAYFSELEMNPEIENDLVSAGHMIVNIKDGKSGAALERKTSSGDPKVDLEASDAIAPVATLGFTYDFNDKWYAVGSVSYAHLKTDTTITVNDAKYGELINAKADIEINPILGYAGIGYRF
;
A
#
# COMPACT_ATOMS: atom_id res chain seq x y z
N MET A 1 0.89 6.55 24.53
CA MET A 1 2.23 6.72 25.13
C MET A 1 2.84 5.34 25.39
N MET A 2 3.35 4.66 24.36
CA MET A 2 4.08 3.39 24.46
C MET A 2 5.20 3.39 23.41
N LYS A 3 6.15 4.32 23.57
CA LYS A 3 7.41 4.35 22.83
C LYS A 3 8.52 4.20 23.87
N LYS A 4 9.06 2.99 24.05
CA LYS A 4 10.41 2.71 24.60
C LYS A 4 10.76 1.24 24.82
N SER A 5 9.85 0.27 24.65
CA SER A 5 10.18 -1.13 25.01
C SER A 5 10.87 -1.98 23.93
N LEU A 6 10.93 -1.55 22.66
CA LEU A 6 11.43 -2.43 21.60
C LEU A 6 12.96 -2.40 21.41
N PHE A 7 13.64 -1.35 21.91
CA PHE A 7 15.09 -1.20 21.74
C PHE A 7 15.92 -2.12 22.68
N CYS A 8 15.28 -2.73 23.68
CA CYS A 8 15.95 -3.69 24.58
C CYS A 8 15.88 -5.15 24.09
N MET A 9 15.04 -5.48 23.10
CA MET A 9 14.98 -6.86 22.56
C MET A 9 16.04 -7.12 21.49
N THR A 10 16.48 -6.10 20.76
CA THR A 10 17.53 -6.24 19.74
C THR A 10 18.92 -6.42 20.35
N ALA A 11 19.20 -5.85 21.53
CA ALA A 11 20.46 -6.07 22.23
C ALA A 11 20.56 -7.45 22.91
N ALA A 12 19.43 -8.09 23.23
CA ALA A 12 19.42 -9.42 23.85
C ALA A 12 19.73 -10.56 22.87
N LEU A 13 19.52 -10.35 21.57
CA LEU A 13 19.78 -11.35 20.52
C LEU A 13 21.26 -11.42 20.08
N PHE A 14 22.09 -10.44 20.44
CA PHE A 14 23.53 -10.45 20.12
C PHE A 14 24.43 -10.92 21.27
N ALA A 15 23.87 -11.30 22.44
CA ALA A 15 24.66 -11.59 23.65
C ALA A 15 24.40 -12.97 24.30
N LEU A 16 23.73 -13.92 23.64
CA LEU A 16 23.57 -15.28 24.15
C LEU A 16 24.13 -16.30 23.15
N PRO A 17 25.39 -16.70 23.35
CA PRO A 17 25.58 -18.09 23.73
C PRO A 17 26.67 -18.20 24.81
N THR A 18 26.33 -18.01 26.08
CA THR A 18 27.22 -18.50 27.15
C THR A 18 26.53 -19.18 28.32
N VAL A 19 25.24 -18.98 28.63
CA VAL A 19 24.69 -19.61 29.85
C VAL A 19 23.19 -19.93 29.81
N THR A 20 22.77 -20.90 28.99
CA THR A 20 21.52 -21.64 29.26
C THR A 20 21.69 -23.10 28.84
N SER A 21 22.23 -23.93 29.73
CA SER A 21 22.13 -25.39 29.61
C SER A 21 20.71 -25.80 29.96
N ALA A 22 19.82 -25.87 28.97
CA ALA A 22 18.55 -26.58 29.12
C ALA A 22 18.81 -28.07 28.86
N ALA A 23 18.81 -28.87 29.94
CA ALA A 23 18.93 -30.31 29.91
C ALA A 23 17.64 -30.93 29.34
N SER A 24 17.48 -30.88 28.02
CA SER A 24 16.51 -31.67 27.26
C SER A 24 17.30 -32.65 26.38
N PRO A 25 16.91 -33.94 26.28
CA PRO A 25 17.58 -34.90 25.40
C PRO A 25 17.60 -34.46 23.93
N TYR A 26 16.67 -33.60 23.52
CA TYR A 26 16.62 -33.00 22.18
C TYR A 26 17.53 -31.77 22.03
N PHE A 27 18.01 -31.20 23.13
CA PHE A 27 18.96 -30.08 23.19
C PHE A 27 20.30 -30.48 23.85
N SER A 28 20.58 -31.78 23.95
CA SER A 28 21.81 -32.33 24.52
C SER A 28 23.04 -31.86 23.72
N LEU A 29 23.99 -31.24 24.43
CA LEU A 29 25.28 -30.72 23.92
C LEU A 29 26.34 -31.81 23.71
N LYS A 30 25.96 -33.09 23.58
CA LYS A 30 26.89 -34.17 23.25
C LYS A 30 26.23 -35.19 22.34
N ASP A 31 26.67 -35.22 21.08
CA ASP A 31 27.20 -36.41 20.39
C ASP A 31 27.55 -36.09 18.92
N GLY A 32 28.73 -36.56 18.47
CA GLY A 32 29.10 -36.72 17.05
C GLY A 32 30.18 -35.77 16.48
N ASP A 33 31.39 -36.28 16.28
CA ASP A 33 32.52 -35.80 15.46
C ASP A 33 32.38 -34.45 14.74
N GLY A 34 33.10 -33.42 15.19
CA GLY A 34 33.49 -32.25 14.38
C GLY A 34 32.36 -31.44 13.71
N PHE A 35 31.10 -31.72 14.03
CA PHE A 35 29.94 -31.18 13.32
C PHE A 35 29.68 -29.73 13.74
N LYS A 36 29.81 -28.82 12.76
CA LYS A 36 29.57 -27.40 12.94
C LYS A 36 28.09 -27.10 12.90
N ARG A 37 27.56 -26.65 14.03
CA ARG A 37 26.12 -26.50 14.23
C ARG A 37 25.57 -25.18 13.74
N PHE A 38 26.43 -24.22 13.43
CA PHE A 38 26.00 -22.91 12.98
C PHE A 38 26.71 -22.50 11.70
N SER A 39 25.98 -21.78 10.86
CA SER A 39 26.57 -21.08 9.73
C SER A 39 25.95 -19.72 9.52
N VAL A 40 26.73 -18.82 8.95
CA VAL A 40 26.29 -17.49 8.54
C VAL A 40 26.78 -17.23 7.13
N SER A 41 25.94 -16.67 6.27
CA SER A 41 26.33 -16.22 4.94
C SER A 41 25.81 -14.82 4.67
N ALA A 42 26.60 -14.05 3.91
CA ALA A 42 26.23 -12.73 3.46
C ALA A 42 26.38 -12.63 1.94
N GLY A 43 25.49 -11.87 1.30
CA GLY A 43 25.54 -11.67 -0.15
C GLY A 43 24.33 -10.88 -0.69
N PRO A 44 24.34 -10.52 -1.98
CA PRO A 44 23.20 -9.87 -2.62
C PRO A 44 21.93 -10.73 -2.53
N LEU A 45 20.84 -10.09 -2.13
CA LEU A 45 19.47 -10.59 -2.13
C LEU A 45 18.66 -9.74 -3.10
N TYR A 46 18.31 -10.32 -4.23
CA TYR A 46 17.42 -9.73 -5.22
C TYR A 46 15.98 -10.15 -4.94
N VAL A 47 15.07 -9.19 -4.94
CA VAL A 47 13.65 -9.38 -4.66
C VAL A 47 12.90 -8.90 -5.89
N LYS A 48 12.13 -9.81 -6.49
CA LYS A 48 11.26 -9.53 -7.62
C LYS A 48 9.81 -9.77 -7.24
N PRO A 49 9.00 -8.73 -7.03
CA PRO A 49 7.55 -8.86 -6.91
C PRO A 49 6.93 -9.45 -8.19
N THR A 50 5.88 -10.24 -8.05
CA THR A 50 5.16 -10.87 -9.18
C THR A 50 3.65 -10.76 -9.10
N GLY A 51 3.12 -10.08 -8.09
CA GLY A 51 1.68 -9.81 -8.01
C GLY A 51 1.25 -8.70 -8.96
N ASN A 52 -0.06 -8.63 -9.20
CA ASN A 52 -0.66 -7.67 -10.13
C ASN A 52 -1.33 -6.53 -9.37
N ALA A 53 -1.41 -5.35 -9.99
CA ALA A 53 -2.21 -4.23 -9.52
C ALA A 53 -3.66 -4.64 -9.20
N GLN A 54 -4.13 -4.31 -7.99
CA GLN A 54 -5.53 -4.48 -7.58
C GLN A 54 -6.22 -3.12 -7.47
N PRO A 55 -7.52 -3.03 -7.80
CA PRO A 55 -8.26 -1.77 -7.78
C PRO A 55 -8.39 -1.20 -6.37
N PHE A 56 -8.33 0.14 -6.27
CA PHE A 56 -8.64 0.84 -5.03
C PHE A 56 -10.14 0.80 -4.74
N ARG A 57 -10.50 0.40 -3.52
CA ARG A 57 -11.85 0.46 -2.97
C ARG A 57 -11.97 1.74 -2.17
N ILE A 58 -12.73 2.69 -2.68
CA ILE A 58 -12.79 4.05 -2.14
C ILE A 58 -14.15 4.25 -1.48
N ASN A 59 -14.13 4.74 -0.25
CA ASN A 59 -15.28 5.20 0.49
C ASN A 59 -15.10 6.68 0.81
N THR A 60 -16.18 7.44 0.85
CA THR A 60 -16.13 8.82 1.33
C THR A 60 -17.17 9.05 2.41
N SER A 61 -17.02 10.17 3.09
CA SER A 61 -18.01 10.63 4.07
C SER A 61 -19.27 11.23 3.45
N VAL A 62 -19.36 11.33 2.11
CA VAL A 62 -20.58 11.78 1.42
C VAL A 62 -21.55 10.60 1.33
N LYS A 63 -22.74 10.75 1.90
CA LYS A 63 -23.77 9.72 1.88
C LYS A 63 -24.48 9.69 0.53
N GLU A 64 -25.03 8.53 0.20
CA GLU A 64 -25.90 8.41 -0.96
C GLU A 64 -27.15 9.29 -0.78
N ASN A 65 -27.46 10.10 -1.79
CA ASN A 65 -28.52 11.12 -1.77
C ASN A 65 -28.29 12.24 -0.72
N GLU A 66 -27.03 12.60 -0.46
CA GLU A 66 -26.71 13.72 0.44
C GLU A 66 -27.17 15.04 -0.18
N GLN A 67 -28.05 15.75 0.53
CA GLN A 67 -28.52 17.06 0.11
C GLN A 67 -27.55 18.14 0.56
N SER A 68 -26.99 18.87 -0.40
CA SER A 68 -26.12 20.01 -0.17
C SER A 68 -26.66 21.24 -0.89
N LYS A 69 -26.47 22.42 -0.29
CA LYS A 69 -26.62 23.67 -1.04
C LYS A 69 -25.52 23.76 -2.09
N VAL A 70 -25.86 24.31 -3.26
CA VAL A 70 -24.90 24.47 -4.36
C VAL A 70 -23.97 25.67 -4.09
N GLY A 71 -24.55 26.78 -3.64
CA GLY A 71 -23.78 28.03 -3.52
C GLY A 71 -23.52 28.67 -4.88
N ASP A 72 -22.54 29.57 -4.96
CA ASP A 72 -22.19 30.20 -6.24
C ASP A 72 -21.49 29.19 -7.16
N ILE A 73 -21.93 29.11 -8.41
CA ILE A 73 -21.42 28.15 -9.40
C ILE A 73 -21.35 28.77 -10.80
N LYS A 74 -20.30 28.48 -11.56
CA LYS A 74 -20.15 28.92 -12.95
C LYS A 74 -21.11 28.20 -13.88
N VAL A 75 -21.67 28.94 -14.83
CA VAL A 75 -22.54 28.40 -15.89
C VAL A 75 -21.83 27.30 -16.66
N LYS A 76 -20.56 27.52 -17.03
CA LYS A 76 -19.73 26.52 -17.72
C LYS A 76 -19.58 25.22 -16.93
N THR A 77 -19.41 25.31 -15.61
CA THR A 77 -19.32 24.12 -14.76
C THR A 77 -20.61 23.32 -14.79
N ILE A 78 -21.78 23.96 -14.88
CA ILE A 78 -23.04 23.23 -15.06
C ILE A 78 -23.09 22.60 -16.45
N GLN A 79 -22.77 23.36 -17.51
CA GLN A 79 -22.75 22.86 -18.90
C GLN A 79 -21.88 21.62 -19.08
N ASP A 80 -20.68 21.62 -18.51
CA ASP A 80 -19.72 20.53 -18.61
C ASP A 80 -20.18 19.25 -17.86
N ASN A 81 -21.24 19.33 -17.05
CA ASN A 81 -21.74 18.23 -16.21
C ASN A 81 -23.20 17.84 -16.50
N ILE A 82 -23.92 18.53 -17.40
CA ILE A 82 -25.32 18.20 -17.74
C ILE A 82 -25.41 16.85 -18.44
N SER A 83 -26.33 16.00 -17.98
CA SER A 83 -26.54 14.67 -18.55
C SER A 83 -27.77 14.55 -19.47
N ASP A 84 -28.73 15.47 -19.41
CA ASP A 84 -29.98 15.37 -20.19
C ASP A 84 -30.38 16.67 -20.91
N SER A 85 -31.23 16.52 -21.93
CA SER A 85 -31.66 17.67 -22.75
C SER A 85 -32.61 18.61 -22.00
N ASN A 86 -33.34 18.12 -20.99
CA ASN A 86 -34.25 18.96 -20.19
C ASN A 86 -33.45 19.90 -19.28
N SER A 87 -32.31 19.47 -18.73
CA SER A 87 -31.43 20.34 -17.93
C SER A 87 -30.86 21.49 -18.74
N ASN A 88 -30.68 21.34 -20.06
CA ASN A 88 -30.27 22.46 -20.92
C ASN A 88 -31.33 23.55 -20.97
N VAL A 89 -32.62 23.18 -21.01
CA VAL A 89 -33.73 24.14 -21.00
C VAL A 89 -33.76 24.89 -19.66
N VAL A 90 -33.61 24.16 -18.55
CA VAL A 90 -33.55 24.76 -17.21
C VAL A 90 -32.33 25.68 -17.06
N LEU A 91 -31.19 25.31 -17.68
CA LEU A 91 -29.99 26.14 -17.68
C LEU A 91 -30.16 27.42 -18.51
N GLU A 92 -30.83 27.35 -19.66
CA GLU A 92 -31.17 28.55 -20.47
C GLU A 92 -32.06 29.51 -19.68
N GLU A 93 -33.10 29.00 -19.01
CA GLU A 93 -33.95 29.82 -18.12
C GLU A 93 -33.15 30.46 -16.98
N LEU A 94 -32.19 29.73 -16.41
CA LEU A 94 -31.29 30.26 -15.39
C LEU A 94 -30.41 31.39 -15.92
N ILE A 95 -29.87 31.25 -17.13
CA ILE A 95 -29.04 32.26 -17.80
C ILE A 95 -29.87 33.53 -18.10
N ASP A 96 -31.12 33.35 -18.54
CA ASP A 96 -32.03 34.47 -18.78
C ASP A 96 -32.36 35.25 -17.51
N VAL A 97 -32.52 34.57 -16.37
CA VAL A 97 -32.82 35.21 -15.07
C VAL A 97 -31.64 36.03 -14.53
N ILE A 98 -30.39 35.59 -14.71
CA ILE A 98 -29.20 36.35 -14.26
C ILE A 98 -28.81 37.48 -15.21
N GLY A 99 -29.32 37.46 -16.44
CA GLY A 99 -29.05 38.46 -17.47
C GLY A 99 -27.75 38.23 -18.24
N LEU A 100 -27.75 38.63 -19.52
CA LEU A 100 -26.62 38.48 -20.44
C LEU A 100 -25.36 39.19 -19.90
N GLY A 101 -24.31 38.42 -19.64
CA GLY A 101 -22.96 38.92 -19.28
C GLY A 101 -22.42 38.47 -17.92
N THR A 102 -23.15 37.63 -17.17
CA THR A 102 -22.62 37.01 -15.94
C THR A 102 -22.40 35.51 -16.12
N ASP A 103 -21.18 35.04 -15.85
CA ASP A 103 -20.80 33.63 -16.03
C ASP A 103 -21.05 32.78 -14.77
N THR A 104 -21.65 33.36 -13.72
CA THR A 104 -21.82 32.73 -12.41
C THR A 104 -23.26 32.83 -11.93
N ILE A 105 -23.85 31.69 -11.61
CA ILE A 105 -25.16 31.56 -10.97
C ILE A 105 -24.99 31.77 -9.47
N PRO A 106 -25.68 32.77 -8.87
CA PRO A 106 -25.58 33.05 -7.45
C PRO A 106 -26.28 31.99 -6.59
N ALA A 107 -25.84 31.84 -5.35
CA ALA A 107 -26.31 30.84 -4.38
C ALA A 107 -27.83 30.79 -4.18
N TRP A 108 -28.51 31.93 -4.27
CA TRP A 108 -29.97 31.98 -4.09
C TRP A 108 -30.72 31.35 -5.27
N LEU A 109 -30.09 31.28 -6.45
CA LEU A 109 -30.69 30.78 -7.68
C LEU A 109 -30.26 29.33 -7.97
N SER A 110 -29.02 28.94 -7.62
CA SER A 110 -28.52 27.58 -7.83
C SER A 110 -29.19 26.52 -6.94
N GLY A 111 -29.72 26.94 -5.78
CA GLY A 111 -30.54 26.09 -4.92
C GLY A 111 -29.77 24.96 -4.24
N THR A 112 -30.35 23.75 -4.26
CA THR A 112 -29.81 22.55 -3.61
C THR A 112 -29.57 21.45 -4.61
N ALA A 113 -28.54 20.63 -4.40
CA ALA A 113 -28.27 19.43 -5.16
C ALA A 113 -28.27 18.21 -4.25
N GLU A 114 -28.83 17.12 -4.76
CA GLU A 114 -28.81 15.79 -4.15
C GLU A 114 -27.70 14.98 -4.83
N ILE A 115 -26.65 14.65 -4.08
CA ILE A 115 -25.41 14.06 -4.61
C ILE A 115 -25.44 12.53 -4.46
N ARG A 116 -24.95 11.84 -5.49
CA ARG A 116 -24.96 10.38 -5.64
C ARG A 116 -23.64 9.86 -6.20
N GLY A 117 -23.36 8.57 -5.97
CA GLY A 117 -22.21 7.85 -6.52
C GLY A 117 -20.87 8.08 -5.80
N LEU A 118 -20.76 9.12 -4.97
CA LEU A 118 -19.54 9.43 -4.22
C LEU A 118 -19.40 8.65 -2.90
N SER A 119 -20.39 7.85 -2.51
CA SER A 119 -20.39 7.16 -1.22
C SER A 119 -19.36 6.02 -1.17
N GLN A 120 -19.37 5.16 -2.18
CA GLN A 120 -18.44 4.05 -2.33
C GLN A 120 -18.32 3.63 -3.79
N TRP A 121 -17.09 3.39 -4.27
CA TRP A 121 -16.84 2.80 -5.58
C TRP A 121 -15.50 2.06 -5.62
N GLU A 122 -15.28 1.31 -6.70
CA GLU A 122 -13.99 0.69 -7.00
C GLU A 122 -13.38 1.36 -8.22
N ALA A 123 -12.16 1.86 -8.10
CA ALA A 123 -11.41 2.44 -9.20
C ALA A 123 -10.85 1.31 -10.09
N GLN A 124 -11.67 0.85 -11.04
CA GLN A 124 -11.29 -0.23 -11.96
C GLN A 124 -10.06 0.15 -12.79
N ASN A 125 -9.23 -0.85 -13.11
CA ASN A 125 -7.96 -0.69 -13.85
C ASN A 125 -6.95 0.23 -13.16
N THR A 126 -7.00 0.29 -11.82
CA THR A 126 -6.00 0.98 -11.02
C THR A 126 -5.30 0.02 -10.05
N GLY A 127 -4.18 0.45 -9.47
CA GLY A 127 -3.54 -0.27 -8.38
C GLY A 127 -2.08 0.13 -8.19
N LEU A 128 -1.39 -0.64 -7.35
CA LEU A 128 0.03 -0.44 -7.03
C LEU A 128 0.82 -1.71 -7.31
N GLU A 129 1.97 -1.55 -7.94
CA GLU A 129 2.93 -2.62 -8.20
C GLU A 129 4.27 -2.28 -7.56
N ALA A 130 4.85 -3.21 -6.82
CA ALA A 130 6.15 -3.00 -6.19
C ALA A 130 7.28 -3.21 -7.21
N ASP A 131 8.27 -2.32 -7.17
CA ASP A 131 9.45 -2.43 -8.03
C ASP A 131 10.44 -3.48 -7.51
N ASP A 132 11.29 -3.96 -8.43
CA ASP A 132 12.37 -4.88 -8.09
C ASP A 132 13.43 -4.19 -7.22
N VAL A 133 13.98 -4.92 -6.24
CA VAL A 133 15.02 -4.35 -5.36
C VAL A 133 16.15 -5.34 -5.07
N THR A 134 17.37 -4.82 -4.96
CA THR A 134 18.53 -5.59 -4.49
C THR A 134 19.01 -5.03 -3.17
N THR A 135 19.15 -5.90 -2.17
CA THR A 135 19.69 -5.55 -0.85
C THR A 135 20.78 -6.53 -0.42
N LEU A 136 21.38 -6.29 0.74
CA LEU A 136 22.28 -7.24 1.39
C LEU A 136 21.48 -8.21 2.26
N GLY A 137 21.55 -9.50 1.93
CA GLY A 137 20.96 -10.60 2.68
C GLY A 137 21.97 -11.27 3.63
N LEU A 138 21.50 -11.64 4.80
CA LEU A 138 22.19 -12.39 5.84
C LEU A 138 21.38 -13.65 6.16
N MET A 139 21.95 -14.82 5.89
CA MET A 139 21.31 -16.10 6.21
C MET A 139 22.05 -16.72 7.39
N THR A 140 21.33 -17.02 8.46
CA THR A 140 21.88 -17.69 9.63
C THR A 140 21.22 -19.05 9.78
N ASN A 141 22.02 -20.10 9.82
CA ASN A 141 21.53 -21.47 9.95
C ASN A 141 21.96 -22.07 11.28
N TYR A 142 21.03 -22.79 11.93
CA TYR A 142 21.30 -23.70 13.03
C TYR A 142 20.99 -25.13 12.60
N PHE A 143 21.99 -25.98 12.52
CA PHE A 143 21.87 -27.38 12.12
C PHE A 143 21.56 -28.25 13.34
N PHE A 144 20.39 -28.89 13.32
CA PHE A 144 20.03 -29.93 14.29
C PHE A 144 20.73 -31.25 13.96
N THR A 145 20.89 -31.53 12.67
CA THR A 145 21.58 -32.72 12.13
C THR A 145 22.34 -32.34 10.86
N ASP A 146 23.09 -33.28 10.29
CA ASP A 146 23.72 -33.11 8.96
C ASP A 146 22.73 -32.72 7.86
N ASN A 147 21.44 -33.07 8.00
CA ASN A 147 20.44 -32.90 6.97
C ASN A 147 19.37 -31.88 7.33
N VAL A 148 19.20 -31.49 8.59
CA VAL A 148 18.10 -30.61 9.02
C VAL A 148 18.64 -29.37 9.71
N SER A 149 18.24 -28.19 9.22
CA SER A 149 18.54 -26.91 9.87
C SER A 149 17.31 -26.02 9.99
N LEU A 150 17.39 -25.07 10.92
CA LEU A 150 16.55 -23.87 10.96
C LEU A 150 17.36 -22.71 10.38
N GLU A 151 16.84 -22.08 9.33
CA GLU A 151 17.37 -20.86 8.75
C GLU A 151 16.57 -19.65 9.22
N VAL A 152 17.29 -18.58 9.54
CA VAL A 152 16.77 -17.23 9.69
C VAL A 152 17.33 -16.38 8.55
N LYS A 153 16.43 -15.89 7.69
CA LYS A 153 16.75 -14.94 6.63
C LYS A 153 16.47 -13.54 7.15
N ALA A 154 17.51 -12.71 7.19
CA ALA A 154 17.43 -11.30 7.51
C ALA A 154 18.20 -10.51 6.46
N GLY A 155 18.02 -9.19 6.44
CA GLY A 155 18.75 -8.32 5.52
C GLY A 155 18.63 -6.87 5.93
N ILE A 156 19.33 -6.01 5.20
CA ILE A 156 19.10 -4.58 5.32
C ILE A 156 17.74 -4.28 4.67
N PRO A 157 16.76 -3.74 5.40
CA PRO A 157 15.42 -3.50 4.85
C PRO A 157 15.51 -2.45 3.73
N PRO A 158 15.21 -2.81 2.47
CA PRO A 158 15.27 -1.86 1.38
C PRO A 158 14.10 -0.87 1.44
N LYS A 159 14.30 0.31 0.84
CA LYS A 159 13.19 1.18 0.44
C LYS A 159 12.73 0.70 -0.94
N VAL A 160 11.45 0.42 -1.06
CA VAL A 160 10.81 -0.12 -2.27
C VAL A 160 9.87 0.94 -2.79
N ASP A 161 9.98 1.23 -4.07
CA ASP A 161 9.07 2.14 -4.75
C ASP A 161 7.85 1.35 -5.25
N LEU A 162 6.68 1.97 -5.14
CA LEU A 162 5.41 1.44 -5.61
C LEU A 162 5.00 2.23 -6.85
N GLN A 163 4.97 1.56 -7.99
CA GLN A 163 4.52 2.11 -9.26
C GLN A 163 2.99 2.13 -9.27
N GLY A 164 2.43 3.30 -9.56
CA GLY A 164 1.02 3.47 -9.75
C GLY A 164 0.56 3.00 -11.13
N LYS A 165 -0.65 2.43 -11.22
CA LYS A 165 -1.28 2.07 -12.49
C LYS A 165 -2.64 2.75 -12.62
N GLY A 166 -2.90 3.31 -13.80
CA GLY A 166 -4.20 3.86 -14.16
C GLY A 166 -4.55 5.21 -13.52
N LYS A 167 -5.78 5.65 -13.81
CA LYS A 167 -6.33 6.94 -13.39
C LYS A 167 -7.51 6.73 -12.47
N ILE A 168 -7.58 7.49 -11.39
CA ILE A 168 -8.70 7.43 -10.45
C ILE A 168 -9.72 8.50 -10.83
N TYR A 169 -10.96 8.05 -11.04
CA TYR A 169 -12.12 8.91 -11.22
C TYR A 169 -13.14 8.63 -10.12
N ALA A 170 -13.79 9.67 -9.63
CA ALA A 170 -14.94 9.57 -8.73
C ALA A 170 -16.23 9.66 -9.56
N PRO A 171 -17.13 8.66 -9.50
CA PRO A 171 -18.39 8.68 -10.24
C PRO A 171 -19.34 9.66 -9.55
N PHE A 172 -19.50 10.85 -10.13
CA PHE A 172 -20.39 11.87 -9.61
C PHE A 172 -21.69 11.91 -10.41
N SER A 173 -22.80 11.84 -9.69
CA SER A 173 -24.12 12.18 -10.22
C SER A 173 -24.82 13.08 -9.22
N ALA A 174 -25.63 14.03 -9.70
CA ALA A 174 -26.44 14.86 -8.84
C ALA A 174 -27.71 15.35 -9.50
N THR A 175 -28.79 15.43 -8.71
CA THR A 175 -30.02 16.12 -9.13
C THR A 175 -30.07 17.50 -8.47
N ALA A 176 -29.90 18.56 -9.25
CA ALA A 176 -29.98 19.93 -8.80
C ALA A 176 -31.41 20.49 -8.91
N LYS A 177 -31.83 21.27 -7.92
CA LYS A 177 -33.14 21.95 -7.86
C LYS A 177 -32.92 23.47 -7.78
N PRO A 178 -32.68 24.13 -8.93
CA PRO A 178 -32.53 25.59 -8.98
C PRO A 178 -33.78 26.31 -8.50
N ALA A 179 -33.61 27.50 -7.92
CA ALA A 179 -34.68 28.31 -7.35
C ALA A 179 -35.62 27.54 -6.40
N GLY A 180 -35.10 26.52 -5.69
CA GLY A 180 -35.90 25.65 -4.82
C GLY A 180 -36.82 24.68 -5.57
N GLY A 181 -36.56 24.42 -6.85
CA GLY A 181 -37.32 23.53 -7.73
C GLY A 181 -38.38 24.23 -8.58
N ILE A 182 -38.49 25.57 -8.51
CA ILE A 182 -39.46 26.35 -9.30
C ILE A 182 -39.15 26.26 -10.80
N LEU A 183 -37.87 26.25 -11.16
CA LEU A 183 -37.39 26.12 -12.55
C LEU A 183 -37.23 24.66 -13.00
N GLY A 184 -37.75 23.70 -12.22
CA GLY A 184 -37.55 22.27 -12.47
C GLY A 184 -36.29 21.71 -11.82
N SER A 185 -35.89 20.51 -12.27
CA SER A 185 -34.72 19.79 -11.79
C SER A 185 -33.73 19.56 -12.92
N MET A 186 -32.43 19.62 -12.62
CA MET A 186 -31.36 19.29 -13.54
C MET A 186 -30.65 18.02 -13.08
N GLU A 187 -30.35 17.12 -14.01
CA GLU A 187 -29.53 15.94 -13.76
C GLU A 187 -28.11 16.20 -14.26
N LEU A 188 -27.15 16.04 -13.35
CA LEU A 188 -25.73 16.18 -13.62
C LEU A 188 -25.08 14.80 -13.48
N GLU A 189 -24.24 14.43 -14.44
CA GLU A 189 -23.46 13.18 -14.38
C GLU A 189 -22.08 13.44 -14.99
N ASN A 190 -21.04 13.20 -14.20
CA ASN A 190 -19.67 13.33 -14.66
C ASN A 190 -18.72 12.48 -13.83
N ASN A 191 -17.67 11.96 -14.47
CA ASN A 191 -16.60 11.28 -13.77
C ASN A 191 -15.52 12.29 -13.40
N ILE A 192 -15.45 12.64 -12.11
CA ILE A 192 -14.51 13.63 -11.61
C ILE A 192 -13.12 13.00 -11.56
N PHE A 193 -12.22 13.46 -12.43
CA PHE A 193 -10.80 13.09 -12.36
C PHE A 193 -10.21 13.48 -11.01
N ILE A 194 -9.61 12.52 -10.30
CA ILE A 194 -8.97 12.74 -9.00
C ILE A 194 -7.46 12.82 -9.18
N THR A 195 -6.85 11.77 -9.72
CA THR A 195 -5.39 11.71 -9.89
C THR A 195 -5.01 10.70 -10.97
N ASP A 196 -3.82 10.86 -11.53
CA ASP A 196 -3.18 9.94 -12.46
C ASP A 196 -1.97 9.30 -11.79
N LEU A 197 -2.06 8.01 -11.49
CA LEU A 197 -1.05 7.30 -10.74
C LEU A 197 0.22 7.03 -11.56
N GLU A 198 0.17 7.18 -12.89
CA GLU A 198 1.30 6.95 -13.80
C GLU A 198 2.04 8.24 -14.18
N ALA A 199 1.40 9.40 -14.02
CA ALA A 199 1.91 10.67 -14.54
C ALA A 199 3.11 11.23 -13.76
N HIS A 200 3.28 10.84 -12.49
CA HIS A 200 4.20 11.51 -11.56
C HIS A 200 5.38 10.63 -11.09
N GLY A 201 5.65 9.52 -11.79
CA GLY A 201 6.66 8.53 -11.40
C GLY A 201 6.13 7.58 -10.33
N SER A 202 6.99 7.11 -9.43
CA SER A 202 6.58 6.23 -8.33
C SER A 202 5.46 6.88 -7.51
N ALA A 203 4.35 6.17 -7.31
CA ALA A 203 3.17 6.69 -6.62
C ALA A 203 3.37 6.75 -5.10
N ALA A 204 4.16 5.82 -4.56
CA ALA A 204 4.53 5.79 -3.16
C ALA A 204 5.87 5.06 -2.97
N SER A 205 6.41 5.10 -1.76
CA SER A 205 7.55 4.31 -1.34
C SER A 205 7.38 3.82 0.09
N ALA A 206 7.97 2.66 0.39
CA ALA A 206 7.90 2.03 1.71
C ALA A 206 9.19 1.29 2.03
N ARG A 207 9.63 1.33 3.29
CA ARG A 207 10.70 0.48 3.80
C ARG A 207 10.14 -0.87 4.23
N ALA A 208 10.55 -1.93 3.53
CA ALA A 208 10.08 -3.29 3.74
C ALA A 208 11.00 -4.08 4.67
N TRP A 209 10.44 -4.61 5.76
CA TRP A 209 11.09 -5.53 6.69
C TRP A 209 10.49 -6.91 6.54
N THR A 210 11.25 -7.85 5.97
CA THR A 210 10.75 -9.18 5.60
C THR A 210 11.59 -10.33 6.18
N PRO A 211 11.77 -10.43 7.53
CA PRO A 211 12.44 -11.59 8.12
C PRO A 211 11.67 -12.88 7.79
N ALA A 212 12.42 -13.95 7.50
CA ALA A 212 11.84 -15.27 7.26
C ALA A 212 12.54 -16.36 8.08
N PHE A 213 11.76 -17.36 8.46
CA PHE A 213 12.20 -18.52 9.24
C PHE A 213 11.84 -19.78 8.48
N GLU A 214 12.82 -20.64 8.20
CA GLU A 214 12.62 -21.82 7.36
C GLU A 214 13.26 -23.05 7.98
N LEU A 215 12.54 -24.17 7.96
CA LEU A 215 13.14 -25.48 8.17
C LEU A 215 13.67 -25.98 6.83
N GLN A 216 14.95 -26.33 6.80
CA GLN A 216 15.62 -26.77 5.60
C GLN A 216 16.06 -28.22 5.71
N TYR A 217 15.84 -28.97 4.64
CA TYR A 217 16.41 -30.30 4.44
C TYR A 217 17.53 -30.25 3.41
N HIS A 218 18.75 -30.51 3.87
CA HIS A 218 19.98 -30.55 3.09
C HIS A 218 20.28 -31.97 2.63
N PHE A 219 20.53 -32.15 1.35
CA PHE A 219 20.96 -33.43 0.79
C PHE A 219 22.50 -33.58 0.90
N GLY A 220 22.94 -34.81 1.18
CA GLY A 220 24.36 -35.11 1.39
C GLY A 220 24.84 -34.82 2.81
N LYS A 221 26.14 -35.04 3.05
CA LYS A 221 26.79 -34.84 4.35
C LYS A 221 27.86 -33.76 4.28
N THR A 222 27.97 -32.97 5.34
CA THR A 222 28.99 -31.93 5.49
C THR A 222 30.39 -32.57 5.45
N GLY A 223 31.34 -31.97 4.74
CA GLY A 223 32.72 -32.47 4.64
C GLY A 223 32.94 -33.67 3.71
N VAL A 224 31.86 -34.37 3.31
CA VAL A 224 31.92 -35.45 2.31
C VAL A 224 31.47 -34.94 0.94
N ASN A 225 30.32 -34.28 0.88
CA ASN A 225 29.75 -33.75 -0.35
C ASN A 225 30.06 -32.26 -0.47
N LYS A 226 30.82 -31.88 -1.51
CA LYS A 226 31.08 -30.46 -1.80
C LYS A 226 29.83 -29.72 -2.26
N PHE A 227 29.02 -30.33 -3.13
CA PHE A 227 27.77 -29.76 -3.59
C PHE A 227 26.59 -30.37 -2.82
N ARG A 228 25.80 -29.52 -2.17
CA ARG A 228 24.69 -29.94 -1.29
C ARG A 228 23.45 -29.13 -1.62
N PRO A 229 22.54 -29.67 -2.46
CA PRO A 229 21.24 -29.03 -2.66
C PRO A 229 20.42 -29.11 -1.37
N TYR A 230 19.48 -28.19 -1.22
CA TYR A 230 18.54 -28.18 -0.09
C TYR A 230 17.18 -27.63 -0.52
N VAL A 231 16.17 -28.01 0.25
CA VAL A 231 14.81 -27.48 0.15
C VAL A 231 14.41 -26.91 1.50
N GLY A 232 13.70 -25.79 1.49
CA GLY A 232 13.24 -25.08 2.68
C GLY A 232 11.75 -24.81 2.64
N LEU A 233 11.10 -24.90 3.78
CA LEU A 233 9.72 -24.47 3.99
C LEU A 233 9.62 -23.68 5.28
N GLY A 234 8.84 -22.60 5.27
CA GLY A 234 8.75 -21.74 6.42
C GLY A 234 7.75 -20.61 6.29
N VAL A 235 7.98 -19.58 7.10
CA VAL A 235 7.12 -18.40 7.18
C VAL A 235 7.95 -17.13 7.10
N MET A 236 7.41 -16.12 6.42
CA MET A 236 7.94 -14.77 6.33
C MET A 236 6.97 -13.84 7.06
N TYR A 237 7.52 -12.91 7.84
CA TYR A 237 6.76 -11.80 8.42
C TYR A 237 7.13 -10.52 7.67
N ALA A 238 6.15 -9.86 7.06
CA ALA A 238 6.32 -8.60 6.36
C ALA A 238 5.75 -7.46 7.20
N TYR A 239 6.59 -6.46 7.44
CA TYR A 239 6.25 -5.21 8.12
C TYR A 239 6.76 -4.03 7.28
N PHE A 240 5.95 -2.98 7.17
CA PHE A 240 6.26 -1.81 6.33
C PHE A 240 6.35 -0.55 7.17
N SER A 241 7.36 0.28 6.90
CA SER A 241 7.63 1.52 7.62
C SER A 241 8.07 2.61 6.66
N GLU A 242 8.21 3.86 7.13
CA GLU A 242 8.63 4.99 6.29
C GLU A 242 7.76 5.09 5.02
N LEU A 243 6.44 5.02 5.20
CA LEU A 243 5.48 5.17 4.12
C LEU A 243 5.49 6.63 3.67
N GLU A 244 5.81 6.84 2.39
CA GLU A 244 5.82 8.16 1.76
C GLU A 244 5.02 8.07 0.47
N MET A 245 4.12 9.03 0.23
CA MET A 245 3.38 9.14 -1.03
C MET A 245 4.00 10.22 -1.90
N ASN A 246 3.78 10.10 -3.22
CA ASN A 246 4.17 11.14 -4.16
C ASN A 246 3.48 12.47 -3.81
N PRO A 247 4.21 13.60 -3.68
CA PRO A 247 3.63 14.87 -3.28
C PRO A 247 2.51 15.37 -4.20
N GLU A 248 2.55 15.05 -5.51
CA GLU A 248 1.50 15.47 -6.45
C GLU A 248 0.21 14.68 -6.20
N ILE A 249 0.34 13.37 -5.96
CA ILE A 249 -0.81 12.51 -5.58
C ILE A 249 -1.37 12.94 -4.22
N GLU A 250 -0.50 13.32 -3.28
CA GLU A 250 -0.91 13.88 -1.99
C GLU A 250 -1.74 15.16 -2.17
N ASN A 251 -1.27 16.09 -2.99
CA ASN A 251 -1.98 17.33 -3.30
C ASN A 251 -3.33 17.07 -3.97
N ASP A 252 -3.40 16.12 -4.90
CA ASP A 252 -4.64 15.71 -5.55
C ASP A 252 -5.66 15.16 -4.53
N LEU A 253 -5.20 14.32 -3.59
CA LEU A 253 -6.04 13.78 -2.52
C LEU A 253 -6.48 14.84 -1.51
N VAL A 254 -5.61 15.80 -1.16
CA VAL A 254 -5.98 16.96 -0.33
C VAL A 254 -7.02 17.82 -1.04
N SER A 255 -6.86 18.06 -2.34
CA SER A 255 -7.85 18.75 -3.18
C SER A 255 -9.18 18.01 -3.19
N ALA A 256 -9.17 16.67 -3.31
CA ALA A 256 -10.36 15.85 -3.17
C ALA A 256 -11.00 15.95 -1.78
N GLY A 257 -10.20 16.00 -0.72
CA GLY A 257 -10.66 16.30 0.64
C GLY A 257 -11.39 17.64 0.73
N HIS A 258 -10.86 18.70 0.11
CA HIS A 258 -11.54 20.00 0.05
C HIS A 258 -12.88 19.92 -0.68
N MET A 259 -13.00 19.12 -1.75
CA MET A 259 -14.29 18.90 -2.43
C MET A 259 -15.33 18.32 -1.46
N ILE A 260 -14.96 17.28 -0.70
CA ILE A 260 -15.86 16.65 0.28
C ILE A 260 -16.26 17.63 1.39
N VAL A 261 -15.32 18.41 1.92
CA VAL A 261 -15.64 19.43 2.94
C VAL A 261 -16.56 20.50 2.38
N ASN A 262 -16.36 20.96 1.14
CA ASN A 262 -17.25 21.93 0.50
C ASN A 262 -18.67 21.39 0.34
N ILE A 263 -18.84 20.10 0.03
CA ILE A 263 -20.16 19.45 0.02
C ILE A 263 -20.79 19.52 1.42
N LYS A 264 -20.03 19.16 2.47
CA LYS A 264 -20.52 19.20 3.86
C LYS A 264 -20.85 20.59 4.35
N ASP A 265 -20.18 21.61 3.83
CA ASP A 265 -20.42 23.02 4.13
C ASP A 265 -21.60 23.62 3.36
N GLY A 266 -22.28 22.86 2.50
CA GLY A 266 -23.37 23.39 1.66
C GLY A 266 -22.84 24.30 0.55
N LYS A 267 -21.68 23.97 -0.02
CA LYS A 267 -21.03 24.69 -1.12
C LYS A 267 -20.64 23.71 -2.23
N SER A 268 -21.54 22.82 -2.65
CA SER A 268 -21.22 21.77 -3.62
C SER A 268 -20.82 22.31 -5.01
N GLY A 269 -21.23 23.52 -5.38
CA GLY A 269 -20.71 24.20 -6.58
C GLY A 269 -19.23 24.56 -6.46
N ALA A 270 -18.78 24.98 -5.28
CA ALA A 270 -17.36 25.20 -5.00
C ALA A 270 -16.55 23.88 -5.01
N ALA A 271 -17.19 22.75 -4.65
CA ALA A 271 -16.59 21.43 -4.75
C ALA A 271 -16.33 21.03 -6.21
N LEU A 272 -17.32 21.18 -7.10
CA LEU A 272 -17.16 20.90 -8.53
C LEU A 272 -16.11 21.79 -9.21
N GLU A 273 -15.95 23.03 -8.72
CA GLU A 273 -14.91 23.95 -9.17
C GLU A 273 -13.54 23.73 -8.50
N ARG A 274 -13.40 22.72 -7.63
CA ARG A 274 -12.17 22.40 -6.88
C ARG A 274 -11.60 23.59 -6.08
N LYS A 275 -12.48 24.40 -5.48
CA LYS A 275 -12.06 25.50 -4.61
C LYS A 275 -11.60 24.98 -3.25
N THR A 276 -10.64 25.66 -2.64
CA THR A 276 -10.24 25.41 -1.25
C THR A 276 -11.44 25.58 -0.32
N SER A 277 -11.60 24.64 0.61
CA SER A 277 -12.69 24.62 1.58
C SER A 277 -12.32 25.31 2.90
N SER A 278 -13.21 25.25 3.90
CA SER A 278 -12.93 25.74 5.26
C SER A 278 -12.09 24.76 6.10
N GLY A 279 -11.85 23.55 5.59
CA GLY A 279 -11.08 22.50 6.25
C GLY A 279 -9.59 22.54 5.93
N ASP A 280 -8.84 21.70 6.63
CA ASP A 280 -7.41 21.41 6.46
C ASP A 280 -7.24 19.88 6.29
N PRO A 281 -7.61 19.31 5.12
CA PRO A 281 -7.50 17.89 4.86
C PRO A 281 -6.03 17.45 4.84
N LYS A 282 -5.74 16.30 5.46
CA LYS A 282 -4.41 15.69 5.52
C LYS A 282 -4.48 14.24 5.13
N VAL A 283 -3.44 13.75 4.48
CA VAL A 283 -3.37 12.36 4.06
C VAL A 283 -2.53 11.56 5.05
N ASP A 284 -3.11 10.47 5.52
CA ASP A 284 -2.46 9.47 6.36
C ASP A 284 -2.35 8.15 5.57
N LEU A 285 -1.19 7.50 5.68
CA LEU A 285 -0.89 6.23 5.03
C LEU A 285 -0.69 5.15 6.09
N GLU A 286 -1.37 4.04 5.91
CA GLU A 286 -1.21 2.85 6.74
C GLU A 286 -0.99 1.62 5.86
N ALA A 287 -0.07 0.76 6.27
CA ALA A 287 0.19 -0.53 5.64
C ALA A 287 0.07 -1.62 6.70
N SER A 288 -0.61 -2.71 6.36
CA SER A 288 -0.83 -3.83 7.27
C SER A 288 0.36 -4.78 7.28
N ASP A 289 0.60 -5.38 8.44
CA ASP A 289 1.57 -6.47 8.55
C ASP A 289 0.99 -7.76 7.97
N ALA A 290 1.85 -8.60 7.39
CA ALA A 290 1.42 -9.83 6.75
C ALA A 290 2.35 -11.00 7.09
N ILE A 291 1.76 -12.19 7.20
CA ILE A 291 2.50 -13.45 7.33
C ILE A 291 2.30 -14.24 6.04
N ALA A 292 3.39 -14.69 5.43
CA ALA A 292 3.39 -15.42 4.18
C ALA A 292 4.09 -16.78 4.34
N PRO A 293 3.52 -17.88 3.82
CA PRO A 293 4.29 -19.11 3.65
C PRO A 293 5.38 -18.89 2.60
N VAL A 294 6.58 -19.42 2.86
CA VAL A 294 7.72 -19.35 1.95
C VAL A 294 8.28 -20.75 1.68
N ALA A 295 8.65 -20.98 0.42
CA ALA A 295 9.33 -22.19 -0.03
C ALA A 295 10.63 -21.81 -0.74
N THR A 296 11.69 -22.57 -0.46
CA THR A 296 13.04 -22.29 -0.95
C THR A 296 13.65 -23.51 -1.59
N LEU A 297 14.32 -23.29 -2.70
CA LEU A 297 15.21 -24.24 -3.34
C LEU A 297 16.60 -23.62 -3.43
N GLY A 298 17.61 -24.31 -2.93
CA GLY A 298 18.96 -23.80 -2.96
C GLY A 298 20.00 -24.87 -2.98
N PHE A 299 21.25 -24.44 -2.96
CA PHE A 299 22.41 -25.30 -2.82
C PHE A 299 23.52 -24.58 -2.08
N THR A 300 24.38 -25.38 -1.46
CA THR A 300 25.67 -24.92 -0.95
C THR A 300 26.80 -25.64 -1.68
N TYR A 301 27.92 -24.93 -1.85
CA TYR A 301 29.16 -25.47 -2.40
C TYR A 301 30.31 -25.23 -1.43
N ASP A 302 30.81 -26.31 -0.83
CA ASP A 302 31.85 -26.27 0.18
C ASP A 302 33.23 -26.15 -0.47
N PHE A 303 33.92 -25.03 -0.21
CA PHE A 303 35.33 -24.87 -0.60
C PHE A 303 36.25 -25.66 0.32
N ASN A 304 35.93 -25.64 1.62
CA ASN A 304 36.58 -26.39 2.70
C ASN A 304 35.59 -26.55 3.87
N ASP A 305 36.04 -27.13 4.99
CA ASP A 305 35.19 -27.41 6.15
C ASP A 305 34.62 -26.16 6.85
N LYS A 306 35.05 -24.96 6.46
CA LYS A 306 34.56 -23.70 7.04
C LYS A 306 33.82 -22.84 6.03
N TRP A 307 34.37 -22.68 4.83
CA TRP A 307 33.89 -21.73 3.84
C TRP A 307 33.05 -22.42 2.77
N TYR A 308 31.90 -21.83 2.46
CA TYR A 308 31.01 -22.31 1.41
C TYR A 308 30.43 -21.15 0.61
N ALA A 309 30.08 -21.42 -0.65
CA ALA A 309 29.17 -20.58 -1.40
C ALA A 309 27.74 -21.09 -1.26
N VAL A 310 26.77 -20.21 -1.37
CA VAL A 310 25.35 -20.53 -1.32
C VAL A 310 24.61 -19.80 -2.44
N GLY A 311 23.68 -20.50 -3.06
CA GLY A 311 22.73 -19.94 -4.02
C GLY A 311 21.33 -20.46 -3.71
N SER A 312 20.32 -19.61 -3.79
CA SER A 312 18.93 -20.02 -3.57
C SER A 312 17.92 -19.15 -4.30
N VAL A 313 16.79 -19.77 -4.61
CA VAL A 313 15.57 -19.12 -5.08
C VAL A 313 14.45 -19.44 -4.09
N SER A 314 13.74 -18.43 -3.62
CA SER A 314 12.60 -18.60 -2.71
C SER A 314 11.35 -17.95 -3.32
N TYR A 315 10.18 -18.52 -3.06
CA TYR A 315 8.90 -17.93 -3.40
C TYR A 315 8.06 -17.79 -2.13
N ALA A 316 7.51 -16.60 -1.91
CA ALA A 316 6.59 -16.34 -0.80
C ALA A 316 5.22 -15.92 -1.34
N HIS A 317 4.15 -16.49 -0.79
CA HIS A 317 2.79 -16.07 -1.12
C HIS A 317 2.39 -14.93 -0.17
N LEU A 318 2.67 -13.70 -0.58
CA LEU A 318 2.55 -12.50 0.25
C LEU A 318 1.51 -11.54 -0.33
N LYS A 319 0.48 -11.28 0.48
CA LYS A 319 -0.56 -10.29 0.25
C LYS A 319 -0.63 -9.38 1.48
N THR A 320 -0.72 -8.07 1.26
CA THR A 320 -0.92 -7.06 2.31
C THR A 320 -2.01 -6.07 1.88
N ASP A 321 -2.50 -5.29 2.83
CA ASP A 321 -3.51 -4.26 2.61
C ASP A 321 -2.93 -2.88 2.95
N THR A 322 -3.14 -1.93 2.05
CA THR A 322 -2.79 -0.51 2.25
C THR A 322 -4.07 0.31 2.41
N THR A 323 -4.09 1.18 3.41
CA THR A 323 -5.17 2.13 3.66
C THR A 323 -4.63 3.55 3.53
N ILE A 324 -5.26 4.34 2.65
CA ILE A 324 -5.00 5.76 2.48
C ILE A 324 -6.23 6.49 3.03
N THR A 325 -6.00 7.35 4.02
CA THR A 325 -7.08 8.08 4.67
C THR A 325 -6.86 9.58 4.50
N VAL A 326 -7.89 10.30 4.04
CA VAL A 326 -7.88 11.76 4.04
C VAL A 326 -8.73 12.22 5.23
N ASN A 327 -8.09 12.82 6.22
CA ASN A 327 -8.69 13.25 7.47
C ASN A 327 -8.71 14.76 7.60
N ASP A 328 -9.70 15.28 8.32
CA ASP A 328 -9.76 16.69 8.72
C ASP A 328 -10.09 16.77 10.22
N ALA A 329 -9.46 17.70 10.92
CA ALA A 329 -9.62 17.85 12.38
C ALA A 329 -11.07 18.16 12.83
N LYS A 330 -11.86 18.83 11.99
CA LYS A 330 -13.25 19.22 12.24
C LYS A 330 -14.25 18.23 11.67
N TYR A 331 -13.99 17.70 10.47
CA TYR A 331 -14.95 16.84 9.75
C TYR A 331 -14.69 15.33 9.95
N GLY A 332 -13.56 14.95 10.51
CA GLY A 332 -13.17 13.55 10.69
C GLY A 332 -12.64 12.94 9.40
N GLU A 333 -12.87 11.64 9.22
CA GLU A 333 -12.49 10.91 8.00
C GLU A 333 -13.33 11.39 6.81
N LEU A 334 -12.66 11.92 5.78
CA LEU A 334 -13.29 12.43 4.56
C LEU A 334 -13.32 11.37 3.46
N ILE A 335 -12.19 10.68 3.25
CA ILE A 335 -11.97 9.67 2.22
C ILE A 335 -11.19 8.52 2.86
N ASN A 336 -11.59 7.28 2.58
CA ASN A 336 -10.89 6.06 2.96
C ASN A 336 -10.73 5.19 1.71
N ALA A 337 -9.51 5.06 1.22
CA ALA A 337 -9.17 4.23 0.07
C ALA A 337 -8.35 3.03 0.53
N LYS A 338 -8.84 1.83 0.25
CA LYS A 338 -8.16 0.56 0.54
C LYS A 338 -7.73 -0.11 -0.73
N ALA A 339 -6.50 -0.62 -0.77
CA ALA A 339 -6.01 -1.45 -1.86
C ALA A 339 -5.28 -2.67 -1.32
N ASP A 340 -5.61 -3.81 -1.90
CA ASP A 340 -4.88 -5.05 -1.69
C ASP A 340 -3.60 -4.98 -2.54
N ILE A 341 -2.44 -5.24 -1.94
CA ILE A 341 -1.17 -5.32 -2.64
C ILE A 341 -0.73 -6.79 -2.66
N GLU A 342 -0.84 -7.41 -3.82
CA GLU A 342 -0.24 -8.70 -4.09
C GLU A 342 1.24 -8.48 -4.42
N ILE A 343 2.13 -9.00 -3.57
CA ILE A 343 3.57 -8.87 -3.79
C ILE A 343 4.10 -10.16 -4.37
N ASN A 344 3.74 -11.29 -3.77
CA ASN A 344 4.15 -12.64 -4.16
C ASN A 344 5.62 -12.72 -4.63
N PRO A 345 6.61 -12.34 -3.79
CA PRO A 345 7.96 -12.10 -4.28
C PRO A 345 8.71 -13.40 -4.59
N ILE A 346 9.51 -13.36 -5.66
CA ILE A 346 10.59 -14.30 -5.93
C ILE A 346 11.90 -13.70 -5.41
N LEU A 347 12.57 -14.42 -4.52
CA LEU A 347 13.80 -14.02 -3.86
C LEU A 347 14.98 -14.79 -4.44
N GLY A 348 15.92 -14.11 -5.08
CA GLY A 348 17.19 -14.67 -5.52
C GLY A 348 18.32 -14.28 -4.56
N TYR A 349 19.07 -15.25 -4.07
CA TYR A 349 20.20 -15.01 -3.18
C TYR A 349 21.44 -15.74 -3.66
N ALA A 350 22.59 -15.05 -3.59
CA ALA A 350 23.89 -15.63 -3.81
C ALA A 350 24.87 -15.05 -2.78
N GLY A 351 25.65 -15.89 -2.11
CA GLY A 351 26.52 -15.42 -1.03
C GLY A 351 27.65 -16.36 -0.68
N ILE A 352 28.51 -15.88 0.20
CA ILE A 352 29.60 -16.65 0.81
C ILE A 352 29.31 -16.77 2.30
N GLY A 353 29.51 -17.96 2.84
CA GLY A 353 29.27 -18.25 4.24
C GLY A 353 30.41 -18.96 4.93
N TYR A 354 30.33 -18.92 6.26
CA TYR A 354 31.25 -19.52 7.19
C TYR A 354 30.50 -20.42 8.18
N ARG A 355 31.02 -21.62 8.43
CA ARG A 355 30.54 -22.56 9.44
C ARG A 355 31.44 -22.53 10.67
N PHE A 356 30.86 -22.49 11.87
CA PHE A 356 31.57 -22.48 13.14
C PHE A 356 31.24 -23.70 14.02
#